data_AF-A0A2E3U9G9-F1
#
_entry.id   AF-A0A2E3U9G9-F1
#
_cell.length_a   1.000
_cell.length_b   1.000
_cell.length_c   1.000
_cell.angle_alpha   90.00
_cell.angle_beta   90.00
_cell.angle_gamma   90.00
#
_symmetry.space_group_name_H-M   'P 1'
#
loop_
_entity.id
_entity.type
_entity.pdbx_description
1 polymer ?
#
loop_
_entity_poly.entity_id
_entity_poly.type
_entity_poly.pdbx_seq_one_letter_code
_entity_poly.pdbx_strand_id
1 'polypeptide(L)'
;MKTQTPATALLALLLCGQGLHAAEPVDEAWLAFSNALGQPALIGANADHDLALTGYRPVAGFSASHVDADKLRLGFDLFHERRLSADNSIGCNSCHSGMFGGTDGRKVSTGAFGVSGHLNAPTTFNAAMNFRQFWDGRAVTLTEQALGPIESPIEMAHDLDAVVQWLQDDSDYAAEFAISYPDGVTAHNVGDALAYFQTMNFTRTNTPFLRHLAGEDGQLSDQAQRGWQRFDDLGCASCHNGINLGGNSYQQLGSASSYFVEHRVAGINDNGLFNRSLRDQDRHVFKVPTLHGIAETAPYFHDGSIETLEAAIEEMGEHQLGRVLSQQDIDDIAAFLQSLSGRGMGMMMGNMGMGRGQGMQRGQGMRHDQNMSQGMGRGMGRGMGQGMGQGPGMRRGPSMQQGTNNGASTAIDTPAPVTAANHSRPGSHADDYDTAIAAAASAQEKLLAEMARIDVGDVAHYDFLQFEHLELLRHARALHHPPAALDDATRAQLTSTAQHLLTQTNDLEWVISDFLRAHAMAMVMQSHIDEPASNSTLSGPGEPAQRLKDYRQNAREMMTAMARSSISTIVQQLADNVATAR
;
A
#
# COMPACT_ATOMS: atom_id res chain seq x y z
N MET A 1 -29.69 -71.57 54.93
CA MET A 1 -28.84 -70.80 55.86
C MET A 1 -27.84 -69.99 55.04
N LYS A 2 -27.90 -68.65 55.17
CA LYS A 2 -26.87 -67.61 54.88
C LYS A 2 -26.35 -67.49 53.42
N THR A 3 -26.78 -66.50 52.62
CA THR A 3 -26.26 -65.09 52.47
C THR A 3 -24.80 -65.04 52.00
N GLN A 4 -24.30 -64.23 51.07
CA GLN A 4 -24.76 -63.09 50.26
C GLN A 4 -23.69 -62.84 49.16
N THR A 5 -24.05 -62.04 48.17
CA THR A 5 -23.38 -61.57 46.92
C THR A 5 -22.09 -60.71 47.09
N PRO A 6 -21.36 -60.38 45.99
CA PRO A 6 -19.93 -60.04 45.99
C PRO A 6 -19.61 -58.54 46.04
N ALA A 7 -18.38 -58.20 46.42
CA ALA A 7 -17.81 -56.85 46.40
C ALA A 7 -16.37 -56.83 45.81
N THR A 8 -16.24 -56.18 44.66
CA THR A 8 -15.24 -55.15 44.25
C THR A 8 -13.78 -55.17 44.75
N ALA A 9 -12.88 -55.18 43.75
CA ALA A 9 -11.88 -54.14 43.39
C ALA A 9 -10.35 -54.35 43.65
N LEU A 10 -9.58 -53.73 42.73
CA LEU A 10 -8.11 -53.52 42.55
C LEU A 10 -7.32 -54.62 41.80
N LEU A 11 -6.41 -54.37 40.85
CA LEU A 11 -5.89 -53.16 40.15
C LEU A 11 -4.95 -53.63 38.99
N ALA A 12 -4.69 -52.74 38.03
CA ALA A 12 -3.54 -52.61 37.08
C ALA A 12 -3.82 -52.98 35.60
N LEU A 13 -4.01 -52.02 34.68
CA LEU A 13 -3.14 -50.97 34.09
C LEU A 13 -2.53 -51.42 32.75
N LEU A 14 -3.13 -50.97 31.63
CA LEU A 14 -2.48 -50.62 30.36
C LEU A 14 -3.56 -50.18 29.36
N LEU A 15 -3.87 -48.88 29.35
CA LEU A 15 -4.58 -48.23 28.25
C LEU A 15 -3.90 -46.90 27.96
N CYS A 16 -3.58 -46.69 26.68
CA CYS A 16 -2.99 -45.50 26.10
C CYS A 16 -3.73 -44.24 26.53
N GLY A 17 -3.09 -43.41 27.35
CA GLY A 17 -3.43 -42.01 27.49
C GLY A 17 -2.69 -41.22 26.41
N GLN A 18 -3.27 -41.09 25.22
CA GLN A 18 -3.08 -39.85 24.47
C GLN A 18 -3.99 -38.84 25.14
N GLY A 19 -3.40 -37.98 25.98
CA GLY A 19 -4.09 -36.81 26.46
C GLY A 19 -4.50 -35.98 25.25
N LEU A 20 -5.81 -35.90 25.01
CA LEU A 20 -6.38 -34.71 24.43
C LEU A 20 -5.96 -33.56 25.36
N HIS A 21 -4.87 -32.89 25.03
CA HIS A 21 -4.65 -31.55 25.53
C HIS A 21 -5.85 -30.76 25.03
N ALA A 22 -6.79 -30.44 25.92
CA ALA A 22 -7.75 -29.39 25.65
C ALA A 22 -6.91 -28.18 25.23
N ALA A 23 -7.11 -27.71 24.00
CA ALA A 23 -6.53 -26.45 23.58
C ALA A 23 -6.91 -25.43 24.66
N GLU A 24 -5.91 -24.74 25.23
CA GLU A 24 -6.23 -23.68 26.19
C GLU A 24 -7.20 -22.70 25.51
N PRO A 25 -8.22 -22.22 26.23
CA PRO A 25 -9.17 -21.26 25.65
C PRO A 25 -8.39 -20.10 25.06
N VAL A 26 -8.72 -19.76 23.82
CA VAL A 26 -8.08 -18.66 23.11
C VAL A 26 -8.33 -17.39 23.92
N ASP A 27 -7.26 -16.68 24.28
CA ASP A 27 -7.38 -15.40 24.99
C ASP A 27 -7.94 -14.36 24.02
N GLU A 28 -9.25 -14.10 24.11
CA GLU A 28 -9.96 -13.14 23.26
C GLU A 28 -9.35 -11.73 23.34
N ALA A 29 -8.81 -11.33 24.50
CA ALA A 29 -8.16 -10.03 24.65
C ALA A 29 -6.82 -10.00 23.91
N TRP A 30 -6.06 -11.09 23.95
CA TRP A 30 -4.83 -11.23 23.17
C TRP A 30 -5.10 -11.27 21.67
N LEU A 31 -6.15 -11.96 21.22
CA LEU A 31 -6.55 -11.93 19.80
C LEU A 31 -6.93 -10.52 19.36
N ALA A 32 -7.74 -9.81 20.14
CA ALA A 32 -8.10 -8.42 19.83
C ALA A 32 -6.86 -7.51 19.78
N PHE A 33 -5.93 -7.69 20.72
CA PHE A 33 -4.63 -7.02 20.71
C PHE A 33 -3.84 -7.35 19.44
N SER A 34 -3.72 -8.64 19.08
CA SER A 34 -2.95 -9.10 17.91
C SER A 34 -3.54 -8.60 16.60
N ASN A 35 -4.88 -8.64 16.47
CA ASN A 35 -5.60 -8.13 15.30
C ASN A 35 -5.45 -6.60 15.18
N ALA A 36 -5.52 -5.87 16.29
CA ALA A 36 -5.29 -4.42 16.31
C ALA A 36 -3.83 -4.06 16.03
N LEU A 37 -2.89 -4.89 16.49
CA LEU A 37 -1.46 -4.76 16.23
C LEU A 37 -1.12 -5.07 14.76
N GLY A 38 -1.82 -6.01 14.12
CA GLY A 38 -1.68 -6.32 12.69
C GLY A 38 -0.25 -6.52 12.20
N GLN A 39 -0.06 -6.38 10.89
CA GLN A 39 1.26 -6.45 10.26
C GLN A 39 1.95 -5.07 10.23
N PRO A 40 3.30 -5.02 10.31
CA PRO A 40 4.04 -3.78 10.11
C PRO A 40 3.79 -3.15 8.73
N ALA A 41 3.90 -1.83 8.65
CA ALA A 41 3.63 -1.12 7.40
C ALA A 41 4.70 -1.40 6.31
N LEU A 42 4.26 -1.88 5.14
CA LEU A 42 5.16 -2.19 4.01
C LEU A 42 5.81 -0.96 3.36
N ILE A 43 5.31 0.23 3.68
CA ILE A 43 5.94 1.49 3.27
C ILE A 43 7.37 1.64 3.81
N GLY A 44 7.77 0.88 4.84
CA GLY A 44 9.15 0.80 5.35
C GLY A 44 10.01 -0.31 4.73
N ALA A 45 9.52 -1.07 3.75
CA ALA A 45 10.29 -2.17 3.16
C ALA A 45 11.59 -1.68 2.50
N ASN A 46 12.67 -2.47 2.59
CA ASN A 46 14.02 -2.12 2.11
C ASN A 46 14.60 -0.85 2.76
N ALA A 47 14.26 -0.55 4.02
CA ALA A 47 14.79 0.61 4.75
C ALA A 47 16.33 0.63 4.88
N ASP A 48 16.97 -0.53 4.76
CA ASP A 48 18.41 -0.76 4.85
C ASP A 48 19.13 -0.76 3.49
N HIS A 49 18.41 -0.62 2.37
CA HIS A 49 18.97 -0.65 1.03
C HIS A 49 19.87 0.57 0.74
N ASP A 50 20.89 0.43 -0.11
CA ASP A 50 21.82 1.53 -0.44
C ASP A 50 21.13 2.78 -1.02
N LEU A 51 20.06 2.55 -1.78
CA LEU A 51 19.19 3.62 -2.33
C LEU A 51 18.15 4.16 -1.36
N ALA A 52 18.12 3.69 -0.10
CA ALA A 52 17.03 3.97 0.82
C ALA A 52 16.91 5.45 1.22
N LEU A 53 17.93 6.28 1.01
CA LEU A 53 17.88 7.73 1.28
C LEU A 53 17.67 8.58 0.01
N THR A 54 17.66 7.95 -1.18
CA THR A 54 17.48 8.63 -2.47
C THR A 54 16.00 8.86 -2.76
N GLY A 55 15.66 9.64 -3.79
CA GLY A 55 14.25 9.88 -4.16
C GLY A 55 13.45 8.63 -4.55
N TYR A 56 14.15 7.51 -4.83
CA TYR A 56 13.56 6.29 -5.39
C TYR A 56 14.10 5.06 -4.68
N ARG A 57 13.20 4.23 -4.13
CA ARG A 57 13.60 3.01 -3.44
C ARG A 57 13.14 1.76 -4.19
N PRO A 58 14.00 0.75 -4.39
CA PRO A 58 13.59 -0.51 -4.98
C PRO A 58 12.50 -1.19 -4.15
N VAL A 59 11.58 -1.85 -4.86
CA VAL A 59 10.55 -2.68 -4.25
C VAL A 59 11.07 -4.11 -4.14
N ALA A 60 11.11 -4.67 -2.92
CA ALA A 60 11.54 -6.05 -2.71
C ALA A 60 10.57 -7.04 -3.35
N GLY A 61 11.14 -8.12 -3.92
CA GLY A 61 10.39 -9.33 -4.24
C GLY A 61 9.92 -10.05 -2.99
N PHE A 62 8.80 -10.76 -3.08
CA PHE A 62 8.42 -11.72 -2.04
C PHE A 62 9.17 -13.04 -2.22
N SER A 63 9.67 -13.61 -1.12
CA SER A 63 10.19 -14.98 -1.15
C SER A 63 9.05 -15.99 -1.24
N ALA A 64 9.13 -16.92 -2.20
CA ALA A 64 8.14 -17.98 -2.37
C ALA A 64 7.99 -18.87 -1.11
N SER A 65 9.06 -19.01 -0.30
CA SER A 65 9.01 -19.76 0.96
C SER A 65 8.21 -19.07 2.08
N HIS A 66 7.92 -17.78 1.93
CA HIS A 66 7.21 -16.96 2.92
C HIS A 66 5.77 -16.63 2.50
N VAL A 67 5.27 -17.28 1.44
CA VAL A 67 3.89 -17.13 0.99
C VAL A 67 3.01 -18.13 1.72
N ASP A 68 2.00 -17.63 2.43
CA ASP A 68 0.88 -18.41 2.95
C ASP A 68 -0.06 -18.72 1.77
N ALA A 69 0.04 -19.93 1.25
CA ALA A 69 -0.74 -20.36 0.10
C ALA A 69 -2.24 -20.46 0.40
N ASP A 70 -2.62 -20.80 1.64
CA ASP A 70 -4.01 -20.99 2.04
C ASP A 70 -4.69 -19.64 2.19
N LYS A 71 -4.05 -18.69 2.87
CA LYS A 71 -4.55 -17.31 2.98
C LYS A 71 -4.54 -16.57 1.63
N LEU A 72 -3.55 -16.83 0.78
CA LEU A 72 -3.54 -16.30 -0.60
C LEU A 72 -4.75 -16.80 -1.39
N ARG A 73 -5.07 -18.09 -1.27
CA ARG A 73 -6.23 -18.69 -1.94
C ARG A 73 -7.54 -18.10 -1.42
N LEU A 74 -7.71 -18.05 -0.10
CA LEU A 74 -8.91 -17.49 0.53
C LEU A 74 -9.13 -16.04 0.08
N GLY A 75 -8.08 -15.21 0.13
CA GLY A 75 -8.15 -13.84 -0.34
C GLY A 75 -8.46 -13.72 -1.85
N PHE A 76 -7.92 -14.62 -2.69
CA PHE A 76 -8.26 -14.69 -4.11
C PHE A 76 -9.75 -15.01 -4.31
N ASP A 77 -10.27 -15.99 -3.60
CA ASP A 77 -11.67 -16.42 -3.72
C ASP A 77 -12.61 -15.29 -3.23
N LEU A 78 -12.30 -14.62 -2.13
CA LEU A 78 -13.05 -13.44 -1.65
C LEU A 78 -12.99 -12.26 -2.63
N PHE A 79 -11.83 -11.96 -3.22
CA PHE A 79 -11.66 -10.84 -4.16
C PHE A 79 -12.51 -11.00 -5.44
N HIS A 80 -12.86 -12.24 -5.79
CA HIS A 80 -13.70 -12.59 -6.93
C HIS A 80 -15.14 -12.95 -6.54
N GLU A 81 -15.48 -12.93 -5.25
CA GLU A 81 -16.80 -13.30 -4.74
C GLU A 81 -17.79 -12.17 -4.96
N ARG A 82 -18.80 -12.42 -5.79
CA ARG A 82 -19.83 -11.43 -6.11
C ARG A 82 -20.90 -11.35 -5.03
N ARG A 83 -21.08 -12.41 -4.24
CA ARG A 83 -22.04 -12.47 -3.12
C ARG A 83 -21.68 -11.55 -1.96
N LEU A 84 -20.50 -10.93 -1.99
CA LEU A 84 -20.16 -9.82 -1.10
C LEU A 84 -20.97 -8.54 -1.42
N SER A 85 -21.55 -8.41 -2.62
CA SER A 85 -22.45 -7.32 -2.99
C SER A 85 -23.92 -7.70 -2.78
N ALA A 86 -24.75 -6.74 -2.37
CA ALA A 86 -26.12 -7.00 -1.97
C ALA A 86 -27.03 -7.56 -3.08
N ASP A 87 -26.70 -7.32 -4.35
CA ASP A 87 -27.41 -7.88 -5.50
C ASP A 87 -26.64 -9.01 -6.21
N ASN A 88 -25.54 -9.47 -5.63
CA ASN A 88 -24.62 -10.45 -6.19
C ASN A 88 -24.03 -10.05 -7.56
N SER A 89 -24.06 -8.76 -7.93
CA SER A 89 -23.68 -8.30 -9.27
C SER A 89 -22.19 -7.99 -9.41
N ILE A 90 -21.48 -7.67 -8.32
CA ILE A 90 -20.09 -7.24 -8.39
C ILE A 90 -19.25 -7.83 -7.24
N GLY A 91 -17.94 -7.95 -7.48
CA GLY A 91 -16.92 -8.22 -6.47
C GLY A 91 -15.77 -7.23 -6.62
N CYS A 92 -14.71 -7.32 -5.80
CA CYS A 92 -13.57 -6.40 -5.86
C CYS A 92 -12.95 -6.33 -7.26
N ASN A 93 -12.83 -7.49 -7.92
CA ASN A 93 -12.31 -7.63 -9.29
C ASN A 93 -13.12 -6.91 -10.38
N SER A 94 -14.35 -6.49 -10.09
CA SER A 94 -15.21 -5.77 -11.05
C SER A 94 -14.76 -4.33 -11.28
N CYS A 95 -14.19 -3.72 -10.23
CA CYS A 95 -13.62 -2.37 -10.25
C CYS A 95 -12.08 -2.37 -10.25
N HIS A 96 -11.47 -3.46 -9.79
CA HIS A 96 -10.01 -3.60 -9.67
C HIS A 96 -9.50 -4.85 -10.39
N SER A 97 -9.39 -4.76 -11.72
CA SER A 97 -8.95 -5.86 -12.57
C SER A 97 -7.46 -5.76 -12.89
N GLY A 98 -6.73 -6.86 -12.70
CA GLY A 98 -5.33 -6.94 -13.10
C GLY A 98 -5.08 -6.73 -14.60
N MET A 99 -6.11 -6.92 -15.45
CA MET A 99 -6.02 -6.66 -16.89
C MET A 99 -6.03 -5.16 -17.23
N PHE A 100 -6.59 -4.32 -16.37
CA PHE A 100 -6.68 -2.87 -16.53
C PHE A 100 -5.82 -2.16 -15.48
N GLY A 101 -4.61 -2.68 -15.28
CA GLY A 101 -3.65 -2.06 -14.37
C GLY A 101 -4.10 -2.00 -12.90
N GLY A 102 -4.99 -2.88 -12.45
CA GLY A 102 -5.57 -2.84 -11.10
C GLY A 102 -6.73 -1.85 -10.94
N THR A 103 -7.27 -1.31 -12.04
CA THR A 103 -8.47 -0.46 -12.10
C THR A 103 -9.54 -1.13 -12.96
N ASP A 104 -10.55 -0.38 -13.41
CA ASP A 104 -11.57 -0.83 -14.35
C ASP A 104 -11.54 -0.11 -15.71
N GLY A 105 -10.57 0.79 -15.90
CA GLY A 105 -10.43 1.60 -17.11
C GLY A 105 -11.59 2.58 -17.36
N ARG A 106 -12.38 2.92 -16.34
CA ARG A 106 -13.52 3.84 -16.45
C ARG A 106 -13.23 5.16 -15.76
N LYS A 107 -13.95 6.20 -16.18
CA LYS A 107 -13.95 7.51 -15.51
C LYS A 107 -14.35 7.39 -14.04
N VAL A 108 -15.46 6.71 -13.79
CA VAL A 108 -15.94 6.31 -12.45
C VAL A 108 -16.49 4.90 -12.53
N SER A 109 -16.37 4.14 -11.46
CA SER A 109 -16.85 2.75 -11.41
C SER A 109 -18.37 2.67 -11.29
N THR A 110 -18.90 1.50 -11.65
CA THR A 110 -20.32 1.16 -11.49
C THR A 110 -20.47 0.13 -10.36
N GLY A 111 -21.20 0.50 -9.32
CA GLY A 111 -21.52 -0.34 -8.17
C GLY A 111 -22.72 -1.28 -8.41
N ALA A 112 -23.10 -1.96 -7.33
CA ALA A 112 -24.31 -2.76 -7.21
C ALA A 112 -25.55 -1.96 -7.62
N PHE A 113 -26.55 -2.66 -8.13
CA PHE A 113 -27.77 -2.08 -8.69
C PHE A 113 -27.54 -1.09 -9.85
N GLY A 114 -26.32 -1.08 -10.43
CA GLY A 114 -25.94 -0.17 -11.52
C GLY A 114 -25.69 1.27 -11.07
N VAL A 115 -25.47 1.51 -9.78
CA VAL A 115 -25.22 2.86 -9.23
C VAL A 115 -23.85 3.35 -9.71
N SER A 116 -23.78 4.58 -10.22
CA SER A 116 -22.50 5.19 -10.60
C SER A 116 -21.79 5.72 -9.37
N GLY A 117 -20.51 5.38 -9.22
CA GLY A 117 -19.63 5.98 -8.25
C GLY A 117 -19.31 7.45 -8.56
N HIS A 118 -18.38 7.98 -7.77
CA HIS A 118 -18.05 9.40 -7.72
C HIS A 118 -16.60 9.72 -8.06
N LEU A 119 -15.74 8.71 -7.92
CA LEU A 119 -14.31 8.79 -8.10
C LEU A 119 -13.86 7.70 -9.07
N ASN A 120 -12.75 7.95 -9.76
CA ASN A 120 -12.01 6.94 -10.48
C ASN A 120 -11.46 5.91 -9.47
N ALA A 121 -11.55 4.62 -9.81
CA ALA A 121 -11.02 3.55 -8.98
C ALA A 121 -9.48 3.60 -9.00
N PRO A 122 -8.81 3.90 -7.87
CA PRO A 122 -7.36 3.91 -7.83
C PRO A 122 -6.82 2.49 -8.06
N THR A 123 -5.61 2.38 -8.61
CA THR A 123 -4.99 1.08 -8.84
C THR A 123 -4.75 0.31 -7.54
N THR A 124 -4.92 -1.02 -7.59
CA THR A 124 -4.45 -1.94 -6.55
C THR A 124 -2.95 -2.16 -6.57
N PHE A 125 -2.24 -1.77 -7.64
CA PHE A 125 -0.79 -1.94 -7.72
C PHE A 125 -0.09 -1.20 -6.60
N ASN A 126 0.74 -1.94 -5.85
CA ASN A 126 1.49 -1.45 -4.70
C ASN A 126 0.62 -0.72 -3.66
N ALA A 127 -0.70 -0.94 -3.62
CA ALA A 127 -1.58 -0.26 -2.66
C ALA A 127 -1.19 -0.53 -1.20
N ALA A 128 -0.62 -1.71 -0.94
CA ALA A 128 -0.10 -2.10 0.38
C ALA A 128 1.06 -1.23 0.89
N MET A 129 1.73 -0.48 0.01
CA MET A 129 2.81 0.46 0.36
C MET A 129 2.31 1.90 0.52
N ASN A 130 1.01 2.17 0.35
CA ASN A 130 0.47 3.48 0.66
C ASN A 130 0.40 3.68 2.19
N PHE A 131 0.70 4.88 2.67
CA PHE A 131 0.55 5.20 4.10
C PHE A 131 -0.92 5.28 4.55
N ARG A 132 -1.82 5.53 3.60
CA ARG A 132 -3.27 5.63 3.73
C ARG A 132 -3.93 5.16 2.44
N GLN A 133 -5.16 4.69 2.53
CA GLN A 133 -5.90 4.19 1.38
C GLN A 133 -7.02 5.15 0.96
N PHE A 134 -7.52 4.97 -0.28
CA PHE A 134 -8.41 5.92 -0.98
C PHE A 134 -7.76 7.26 -1.34
N TRP A 135 -8.45 8.03 -2.18
CA TRP A 135 -8.03 9.38 -2.61
C TRP A 135 -7.96 10.40 -1.47
N ASP A 136 -8.82 10.27 -0.47
CA ASP A 136 -8.89 11.13 0.71
C ASP A 136 -8.17 10.53 1.93
N GLY A 137 -7.50 9.39 1.78
CA GLY A 137 -6.73 8.76 2.86
C GLY A 137 -7.57 8.29 4.05
N ARG A 138 -8.89 8.09 3.89
CA ARG A 138 -9.79 7.81 5.04
C ARG A 138 -9.57 6.46 5.73
N ALA A 139 -8.95 5.49 5.07
CA ALA A 139 -8.59 4.21 5.68
C ALA A 139 -7.09 4.14 5.95
N VAL A 140 -6.72 3.62 7.12
CA VAL A 140 -5.32 3.56 7.56
C VAL A 140 -4.60 2.40 6.91
N THR A 141 -5.26 1.25 6.84
CA THR A 141 -4.68 0.00 6.34
C THR A 141 -5.45 -0.50 5.13
N LEU A 142 -4.81 -1.41 4.37
CA LEU A 142 -5.49 -2.11 3.28
C LEU A 142 -6.59 -3.05 3.79
N THR A 143 -6.43 -3.60 5.01
CA THR A 143 -7.46 -4.39 5.70
C THR A 143 -8.73 -3.57 5.95
N GLU A 144 -8.59 -2.35 6.50
CA GLU A 144 -9.73 -1.43 6.69
C GLU A 144 -10.33 -1.01 5.36
N GLN A 145 -9.49 -0.72 4.37
CA GLN A 145 -9.95 -0.35 3.03
C GLN A 145 -10.78 -1.45 2.40
N ALA A 146 -10.37 -2.73 2.51
CA ALA A 146 -11.04 -3.84 1.84
C ALA A 146 -12.48 -4.07 2.33
N LEU A 147 -12.80 -3.63 3.55
CA LEU A 147 -14.14 -3.74 4.14
C LEU A 147 -15.06 -2.59 3.71
N GLY A 148 -14.52 -1.38 3.52
CA GLY A 148 -15.32 -0.19 3.19
C GLY A 148 -16.21 -0.32 1.94
N PRO A 149 -15.73 -0.87 0.81
CA PRO A 149 -16.54 -1.10 -0.40
C PRO A 149 -17.77 -1.95 -0.18
N ILE A 150 -17.70 -2.92 0.75
CA ILE A 150 -18.82 -3.82 1.08
C ILE A 150 -20.02 -2.99 1.55
N GLU A 151 -19.79 -2.08 2.50
CA GLU A 151 -20.83 -1.24 3.10
C GLU A 151 -21.22 -0.02 2.25
N SER A 152 -20.34 0.42 1.34
CA SER A 152 -20.56 1.63 0.55
C SER A 152 -21.79 1.46 -0.38
N PRO A 153 -22.82 2.33 -0.27
CA PRO A 153 -24.07 2.20 -1.01
C PRO A 153 -23.93 2.48 -2.52
N ILE A 154 -22.81 3.08 -2.92
CA ILE A 154 -22.47 3.36 -4.32
C ILE A 154 -21.44 2.36 -4.88
N GLU A 155 -21.01 1.40 -4.06
CA GLU A 155 -20.14 0.29 -4.43
C GLU A 155 -20.91 -1.01 -4.23
N MET A 156 -20.68 -1.80 -3.17
CA MET A 156 -21.27 -3.15 -3.04
C MET A 156 -22.59 -3.17 -2.25
N ALA A 157 -22.90 -2.09 -1.52
CA ALA A 157 -24.18 -1.83 -0.87
C ALA A 157 -24.71 -2.95 0.05
N HIS A 158 -23.81 -3.70 0.69
CA HIS A 158 -24.13 -4.83 1.57
C HIS A 158 -23.82 -4.50 3.03
N ASP A 159 -24.67 -4.97 3.94
CA ASP A 159 -24.39 -4.98 5.38
C ASP A 159 -23.24 -5.97 5.69
N LEU A 160 -22.16 -5.49 6.32
CA LEU A 160 -20.95 -6.28 6.57
C LEU A 160 -21.21 -7.43 7.56
N ASP A 161 -22.02 -7.21 8.59
CA ASP A 161 -22.36 -8.25 9.57
C ASP A 161 -23.13 -9.39 8.89
N ALA A 162 -24.05 -9.08 7.97
CA ALA A 162 -24.74 -10.07 7.16
C ALA A 162 -23.80 -10.85 6.23
N VAL A 163 -22.78 -10.19 5.65
CA VAL A 163 -21.73 -10.88 4.86
C VAL A 163 -20.94 -11.85 5.74
N VAL A 164 -20.51 -11.40 6.92
CA VAL A 164 -19.76 -12.24 7.87
C VAL A 164 -20.59 -13.44 8.30
N GLN A 165 -21.87 -13.24 8.65
CA GLN A 165 -22.77 -14.34 9.01
C GLN A 165 -22.95 -15.33 7.86
N TRP A 166 -23.11 -14.83 6.62
CA TRP A 166 -23.20 -15.69 5.46
C TRP A 166 -21.92 -16.52 5.24
N LEU A 167 -20.74 -15.92 5.38
CA LEU A 167 -19.45 -16.62 5.29
C LEU A 167 -19.27 -17.66 6.40
N GLN A 168 -19.81 -17.41 7.59
CA GLN A 168 -19.85 -18.38 8.70
C GLN A 168 -20.77 -19.57 8.40
N ASP A 169 -21.91 -19.32 7.76
CA ASP A 169 -22.90 -20.34 7.43
C ASP A 169 -22.51 -21.17 6.19
N ASP A 170 -21.65 -20.63 5.31
CA ASP A 170 -21.09 -21.35 4.17
C ASP A 170 -19.98 -22.31 4.62
N SER A 171 -20.24 -23.62 4.55
CA SER A 171 -19.33 -24.64 5.07
C SER A 171 -17.95 -24.66 4.40
N ASP A 172 -17.86 -24.21 3.13
CA ASP A 172 -16.58 -24.17 2.44
C ASP A 172 -15.75 -23.00 2.97
N TYR A 173 -16.34 -21.80 3.07
CA TYR A 173 -15.65 -20.64 3.62
C TYR A 173 -15.28 -20.83 5.08
N ALA A 174 -16.20 -21.32 5.91
CA ALA A 174 -15.91 -21.60 7.32
C ALA A 174 -14.71 -22.54 7.49
N ALA A 175 -14.57 -23.56 6.62
CA ALA A 175 -13.43 -24.47 6.61
C ALA A 175 -12.14 -23.78 6.13
N GLU A 176 -12.19 -22.96 5.08
CA GLU A 176 -11.04 -22.22 4.57
C GLU A 176 -10.51 -21.21 5.61
N PHE A 177 -11.40 -20.45 6.27
CA PHE A 177 -11.01 -19.52 7.34
C PHE A 177 -10.36 -20.25 8.52
N ALA A 178 -10.89 -21.41 8.93
CA ALA A 178 -10.35 -22.17 10.05
C ALA A 178 -8.91 -22.70 9.82
N ILE A 179 -8.41 -22.71 8.58
CA ILE A 179 -7.03 -23.09 8.26
C ILE A 179 -6.05 -21.98 8.67
N SER A 180 -6.38 -20.72 8.36
CA SER A 180 -5.48 -19.57 8.55
C SER A 180 -5.78 -18.76 9.82
N TYR A 181 -6.99 -18.86 10.38
CA TYR A 181 -7.48 -18.00 11.45
C TYR A 181 -8.06 -18.79 12.63
N PRO A 182 -7.47 -18.70 13.84
CA PRO A 182 -7.97 -19.39 15.03
C PRO A 182 -9.36 -19.00 15.48
N ASP A 183 -9.75 -17.74 15.24
CA ASP A 183 -11.08 -17.18 15.54
C ASP A 183 -12.04 -17.27 14.34
N GLY A 184 -11.64 -17.96 13.26
CA GLY A 184 -12.48 -18.30 12.12
C GLY A 184 -12.92 -17.07 11.32
N VAL A 185 -14.19 -17.04 10.92
CA VAL A 185 -14.73 -15.96 10.09
C VAL A 185 -15.09 -14.76 10.97
N THR A 186 -14.33 -13.68 10.81
CA THR A 186 -14.59 -12.37 11.42
C THR A 186 -14.42 -11.28 10.38
N ALA A 187 -14.99 -10.09 10.60
CA ALA A 187 -14.79 -8.95 9.69
C ALA A 187 -13.29 -8.62 9.52
N HIS A 188 -12.51 -8.69 10.60
CA HIS A 188 -11.06 -8.49 10.55
C HIS A 188 -10.39 -9.50 9.62
N ASN A 189 -10.68 -10.80 9.78
CA ASN A 189 -10.07 -11.87 8.99
C ASN A 189 -10.48 -11.80 7.51
N VAL A 190 -11.71 -11.38 7.20
CA VAL A 190 -12.15 -11.09 5.82
C VAL A 190 -11.28 -9.99 5.20
N GLY A 191 -11.14 -8.86 5.91
CA GLY A 191 -10.34 -7.73 5.44
C GLY A 191 -8.86 -8.10 5.29
N ASP A 192 -8.31 -8.87 6.24
CA ASP A 192 -6.91 -9.29 6.25
C ASP A 192 -6.60 -10.32 5.16
N ALA A 193 -7.49 -11.28 4.88
CA ALA A 193 -7.35 -12.19 3.74
C ALA A 193 -7.36 -11.43 2.40
N LEU A 194 -8.31 -10.49 2.22
CA LEU A 194 -8.38 -9.62 1.05
C LEU A 194 -7.11 -8.75 0.91
N ALA A 195 -6.66 -8.13 1.99
CA ALA A 195 -5.45 -7.30 2.00
C ALA A 195 -4.18 -8.11 1.69
N TYR A 196 -4.11 -9.35 2.19
CA TYR A 196 -3.01 -10.27 1.91
C TYR A 196 -2.96 -10.65 0.43
N PHE A 197 -4.09 -11.08 -0.14
CA PHE A 197 -4.15 -11.36 -1.58
C PHE A 197 -3.78 -10.13 -2.40
N GLN A 198 -4.30 -8.96 -2.04
CA GLN A 198 -3.99 -7.73 -2.76
C GLN A 198 -2.50 -7.40 -2.72
N THR A 199 -1.88 -7.52 -1.55
CA THR A 199 -0.45 -7.31 -1.35
C THR A 199 0.37 -8.26 -2.23
N MET A 200 0.08 -9.56 -2.17
CA MET A 200 0.86 -10.57 -2.88
C MET A 200 0.67 -10.49 -4.40
N ASN A 201 -0.56 -10.27 -4.87
CA ASN A 201 -0.91 -10.33 -6.28
C ASN A 201 -0.63 -9.02 -7.03
N PHE A 202 -0.75 -7.87 -6.36
CA PHE A 202 -0.65 -6.56 -7.00
C PHE A 202 0.66 -5.80 -6.69
N THR A 203 1.59 -6.36 -5.90
CA THR A 203 2.92 -5.73 -5.76
C THR A 203 3.77 -5.92 -7.02
N ARG A 204 4.14 -4.82 -7.64
CA ARG A 204 5.02 -4.76 -8.81
C ARG A 204 6.47 -4.64 -8.35
N THR A 205 7.23 -5.71 -8.54
CA THR A 205 8.63 -5.83 -8.10
C THR A 205 9.61 -5.86 -9.26
N ASN A 206 9.11 -5.86 -10.51
CA ASN A 206 9.92 -6.08 -11.70
C ASN A 206 9.44 -5.27 -12.91
N THR A 207 9.61 -3.95 -12.83
CA THR A 207 9.41 -3.01 -13.93
C THR A 207 10.77 -2.64 -14.55
N PRO A 208 10.82 -2.13 -15.79
CA PRO A 208 12.07 -1.60 -16.36
C PRO A 208 12.80 -0.62 -15.43
N PHE A 209 12.09 0.30 -14.78
CA PHE A 209 12.69 1.21 -13.81
C PHE A 209 13.23 0.50 -12.57
N LEU A 210 12.48 -0.43 -11.98
CA LEU A 210 12.96 -1.17 -10.80
C LEU A 210 14.20 -2.02 -11.12
N ARG A 211 14.28 -2.63 -12.30
CA ARG A 211 15.48 -3.34 -12.75
C ARG A 211 16.66 -2.39 -12.99
N HIS A 212 16.39 -1.19 -13.50
CA HIS A 212 17.40 -0.14 -13.60
C HIS A 212 17.95 0.26 -12.23
N LEU A 213 17.09 0.47 -11.24
CA LEU A 213 17.52 0.75 -9.85
C LEU A 213 18.30 -0.41 -9.22
N ALA A 214 18.03 -1.65 -9.64
CA ALA A 214 18.80 -2.83 -9.25
C ALA A 214 20.16 -2.96 -9.97
N GLY A 215 20.54 -1.97 -10.80
CA GLY A 215 21.81 -1.94 -11.52
C GLY A 215 21.84 -2.79 -12.78
N GLU A 216 20.68 -3.22 -13.30
CA GLU A 216 20.62 -3.89 -14.60
C GLU A 216 20.78 -2.87 -15.74
N ASP A 217 21.79 -3.09 -16.58
CA ASP A 217 22.07 -2.21 -17.72
C ASP A 217 20.99 -2.32 -18.81
N GLY A 218 20.77 -1.21 -19.53
CA GLY A 218 19.93 -1.18 -20.74
C GLY A 218 18.43 -1.34 -20.50
N GLN A 219 17.95 -1.19 -19.27
CA GLN A 219 16.52 -1.33 -18.94
C GLN A 219 15.70 -0.09 -19.29
N LEU A 220 16.33 1.09 -19.26
CA LEU A 220 15.72 2.36 -19.68
C LEU A 220 16.26 2.78 -21.04
N SER A 221 15.37 3.22 -21.93
CA SER A 221 15.76 3.92 -23.15
C SER A 221 16.40 5.28 -22.81
N ASP A 222 17.19 5.83 -23.74
CA ASP A 222 17.76 7.18 -23.58
C ASP A 222 16.66 8.24 -23.34
N GLN A 223 15.48 8.03 -23.92
CA GLN A 223 14.30 8.89 -23.71
C GLN A 223 13.79 8.80 -22.28
N ALA A 224 13.60 7.58 -21.76
CA ALA A 224 13.14 7.38 -20.38
C ALA A 224 14.17 7.87 -19.35
N GLN A 225 15.47 7.78 -19.65
CA GLN A 225 16.51 8.35 -18.79
C GLN A 225 16.45 9.89 -18.74
N ARG A 226 16.25 10.56 -19.88
CA ARG A 226 15.99 12.01 -19.90
C ARG A 226 14.71 12.36 -19.16
N GLY A 227 13.65 11.57 -19.33
CA GLY A 227 12.38 11.75 -18.66
C GLY A 227 12.49 11.70 -17.15
N TRP A 228 13.24 10.72 -16.65
CA TRP A 228 13.53 10.58 -15.22
C TRP A 228 14.28 11.81 -14.69
N GLN A 229 15.33 12.27 -15.39
CA GLN A 229 16.04 13.49 -15.01
C GLN A 229 15.12 14.72 -15.00
N ARG A 230 14.26 14.90 -16.01
CA ARG A 230 13.32 16.03 -16.06
C ARG A 230 12.27 15.95 -14.97
N PHE A 231 11.81 14.75 -14.62
CA PHE A 231 10.88 14.53 -13.51
C PHE A 231 11.47 15.02 -12.17
N ASP A 232 12.77 14.79 -11.94
CA ASP A 232 13.50 15.32 -10.78
C ASP A 232 13.69 16.84 -10.87
N ASP A 233 14.25 17.35 -11.97
CA ASP A 233 14.58 18.77 -12.15
C ASP A 233 13.36 19.69 -12.00
N LEU A 234 12.21 19.26 -12.54
CA LEU A 234 10.98 20.04 -12.50
C LEU A 234 10.33 20.04 -11.10
N GLY A 235 10.65 19.03 -10.28
CA GLY A 235 10.16 18.89 -8.91
C GLY A 235 9.00 17.91 -8.74
N CYS A 236 8.70 17.04 -9.72
CA CYS A 236 7.66 16.03 -9.58
C CYS A 236 7.94 15.06 -8.42
N ALA A 237 9.23 14.73 -8.23
CA ALA A 237 9.71 13.90 -7.13
C ALA A 237 9.50 14.53 -5.74
N SER A 238 9.20 15.83 -5.62
CA SER A 238 8.84 16.42 -4.32
C SER A 238 7.57 15.81 -3.72
N CYS A 239 6.66 15.28 -4.56
CA CYS A 239 5.43 14.63 -4.11
C CYS A 239 5.43 13.13 -4.41
N HIS A 240 6.02 12.73 -5.54
CA HIS A 240 6.03 11.36 -6.04
C HIS A 240 7.41 10.70 -5.82
N ASN A 241 7.69 10.35 -4.56
CA ASN A 241 8.98 9.80 -4.14
C ASN A 241 8.84 8.49 -3.33
N GLY A 242 9.98 7.98 -2.88
CA GLY A 242 10.09 6.84 -1.99
C GLY A 242 9.86 5.51 -2.71
N ILE A 243 9.54 4.47 -1.95
CA ILE A 243 9.35 3.12 -2.48
C ILE A 243 8.20 3.02 -3.49
N ASN A 244 7.17 3.84 -3.35
CA ASN A 244 5.95 3.75 -4.14
C ASN A 244 5.76 4.92 -5.14
N LEU A 245 6.75 5.82 -5.28
CA LEU A 245 6.67 7.02 -6.13
C LEU A 245 5.34 7.77 -5.95
N GLY A 246 5.03 8.08 -4.69
CA GLY A 246 3.71 8.55 -4.25
C GLY A 246 3.15 7.66 -3.14
N GLY A 247 1.92 7.93 -2.71
CA GLY A 247 1.28 7.16 -1.65
C GLY A 247 1.92 7.35 -0.27
N ASN A 248 2.60 8.48 -0.03
CA ASN A 248 3.30 8.79 1.23
C ASN A 248 3.05 10.22 1.75
N SER A 249 2.21 11.00 1.09
CA SER A 249 1.84 12.34 1.54
C SER A 249 0.48 12.76 1.02
N TYR A 250 -0.03 13.85 1.60
CA TYR A 250 -1.18 14.57 1.08
C TYR A 250 -0.71 15.87 0.45
N GLN A 251 -1.23 16.20 -0.73
CA GLN A 251 -0.88 17.43 -1.44
C GLN A 251 -2.13 18.12 -1.97
N GLN A 252 -2.08 19.44 -2.04
CA GLN A 252 -3.15 20.23 -2.62
C GLN A 252 -3.11 20.08 -4.14
N LEU A 253 -4.23 19.70 -4.74
CA LEU A 253 -4.41 19.77 -6.19
C LEU A 253 -4.65 21.24 -6.57
N GLY A 254 -3.79 21.75 -7.44
CA GLY A 254 -3.68 23.16 -7.80
C GLY A 254 -2.87 24.01 -6.81
N SER A 255 -1.73 23.50 -6.32
CA SER A 255 -0.88 24.21 -5.35
C SER A 255 -0.16 25.43 -5.94
N ALA A 256 0.16 25.42 -7.22
CA ALA A 256 0.83 26.52 -7.93
C ALA A 256 -0.17 27.41 -8.69
N SER A 257 -1.13 26.79 -9.37
CA SER A 257 -2.26 27.46 -10.02
C SER A 257 -3.53 26.62 -9.82
N SER A 258 -4.70 27.25 -9.75
CA SER A 258 -5.93 26.54 -9.40
C SER A 258 -6.37 25.59 -10.52
N TYR A 259 -6.50 24.30 -10.20
CA TYR A 259 -7.03 23.27 -11.11
C TYR A 259 -8.53 23.47 -11.43
N PHE A 260 -9.32 24.04 -10.49
CA PHE A 260 -10.79 24.07 -10.60
C PHE A 260 -11.36 25.31 -11.31
N VAL A 261 -10.59 26.37 -11.54
CA VAL A 261 -11.12 27.58 -12.18
C VAL A 261 -11.22 27.40 -13.70
N GLU A 262 -10.22 26.75 -14.30
CA GLU A 262 -10.08 26.64 -15.75
C GLU A 262 -10.66 25.33 -16.28
N HIS A 263 -10.54 24.22 -15.53
CA HIS A 263 -10.89 22.89 -16.03
C HIS A 263 -12.29 22.41 -15.62
N ARG A 264 -12.80 22.76 -14.43
CA ARG A 264 -14.18 22.43 -14.01
C ARG A 264 -14.57 23.01 -12.65
N VAL A 265 -15.85 23.40 -12.52
CA VAL A 265 -16.45 23.75 -11.22
C VAL A 265 -16.35 22.57 -10.26
N ALA A 266 -15.68 22.80 -9.11
CA ALA A 266 -15.55 21.80 -8.07
C ALA A 266 -16.92 21.33 -7.55
N GLY A 267 -17.09 20.02 -7.45
CA GLY A 267 -18.22 19.33 -6.81
C GLY A 267 -17.83 18.67 -5.50
N ILE A 268 -18.75 17.93 -4.90
CA ILE A 268 -18.54 17.28 -3.60
C ILE A 268 -17.39 16.27 -3.60
N ASN A 269 -17.12 15.66 -4.76
CA ASN A 269 -16.04 14.67 -4.95
C ASN A 269 -14.65 15.33 -4.97
N ASP A 270 -14.59 16.65 -5.14
CA ASP A 270 -13.36 17.43 -5.20
C ASP A 270 -12.90 17.93 -3.83
N ASN A 271 -13.69 17.69 -2.77
CA ASN A 271 -13.34 18.13 -1.42
C ASN A 271 -12.09 17.42 -0.86
N GLY A 272 -11.79 16.20 -1.33
CA GLY A 272 -10.64 15.42 -0.88
C GLY A 272 -10.63 15.25 0.65
N LEU A 273 -9.50 15.57 1.25
CA LEU A 273 -9.21 15.40 2.68
C LEU A 273 -10.16 16.19 3.60
N PHE A 274 -10.71 17.32 3.12
CA PHE A 274 -11.74 18.10 3.84
C PHE A 274 -12.94 17.25 4.26
N ASN A 275 -13.32 16.23 3.47
CA ASN A 275 -14.48 15.39 3.79
C ASN A 275 -14.35 14.67 5.15
N ARG A 276 -13.12 14.47 5.65
CA ARG A 276 -12.89 13.89 6.98
C ARG A 276 -12.30 14.89 7.98
N SER A 277 -11.40 15.78 7.55
CA SER A 277 -10.72 16.67 8.49
C SER A 277 -11.57 17.87 8.90
N LEU A 278 -12.51 18.28 8.03
CA LEU A 278 -13.31 19.48 8.16
C LEU A 278 -12.50 20.79 8.29
N ARG A 279 -11.17 20.75 8.06
CA ARG A 279 -10.31 21.95 8.03
C ARG A 279 -10.36 22.54 6.63
N ASP A 280 -10.75 23.81 6.48
CA ASP A 280 -10.87 24.42 5.15
C ASP A 280 -9.57 24.39 4.33
N GLN A 281 -8.40 24.42 4.98
CA GLN A 281 -7.09 24.29 4.33
C GLN A 281 -6.84 22.90 3.70
N ASP A 282 -7.63 21.89 4.06
CA ASP A 282 -7.55 20.53 3.52
C ASP A 282 -8.52 20.31 2.34
N ARG A 283 -9.23 21.37 1.92
CA ARG A 283 -10.08 21.31 0.74
C ARG A 283 -9.20 21.14 -0.50
N HIS A 284 -9.59 20.22 -1.38
CA HIS A 284 -8.83 19.86 -2.57
C HIS A 284 -7.45 19.25 -2.30
N VAL A 285 -7.21 18.83 -1.05
CA VAL A 285 -6.02 18.07 -0.70
C VAL A 285 -6.33 16.59 -0.92
N PHE A 286 -5.46 15.87 -1.61
CA PHE A 286 -5.62 14.45 -1.89
C PHE A 286 -4.37 13.70 -1.49
N LYS A 287 -4.53 12.40 -1.20
CA LYS A 287 -3.40 11.49 -1.12
C LYS A 287 -2.72 11.47 -2.48
N VAL A 288 -1.42 11.70 -2.51
CA VAL A 288 -0.64 11.58 -3.74
C VAL A 288 -0.74 10.12 -4.23
N PRO A 289 -1.21 9.84 -5.46
CA PRO A 289 -1.29 8.47 -5.96
C PRO A 289 0.10 7.91 -6.28
N THR A 290 0.23 6.58 -6.23
CA THR A 290 1.42 5.89 -6.76
C THR A 290 1.51 6.09 -8.26
N LEU A 291 2.73 6.22 -8.78
CA LEU A 291 2.98 6.23 -10.23
C LEU A 291 3.40 4.85 -10.78
N HIS A 292 3.55 3.83 -9.92
CA HIS A 292 3.79 2.47 -10.41
C HIS A 292 2.59 1.97 -11.21
N GLY A 293 2.84 1.54 -12.45
CA GLY A 293 1.79 1.11 -13.37
C GLY A 293 0.92 2.23 -13.95
N ILE A 294 1.25 3.52 -13.75
CA ILE A 294 0.40 4.65 -14.16
C ILE A 294 0.00 4.61 -15.64
N ALA A 295 0.89 4.16 -16.53
CA ALA A 295 0.62 4.07 -17.96
C ALA A 295 -0.45 3.01 -18.33
N GLU A 296 -0.84 2.14 -17.39
CA GLU A 296 -1.86 1.10 -17.55
C GLU A 296 -3.23 1.50 -16.96
N THR A 297 -3.37 2.71 -16.40
CA THR A 297 -4.48 3.05 -15.47
C THR A 297 -5.36 4.22 -15.90
N ALA A 298 -5.31 4.62 -17.17
CA ALA A 298 -6.20 5.66 -17.70
C ALA A 298 -7.69 5.32 -17.46
N PRO A 299 -8.57 6.33 -17.29
CA PRO A 299 -8.28 7.76 -17.24
C PRO A 299 -7.68 8.22 -15.89
N TYR A 300 -7.13 9.42 -15.85
CA TYR A 300 -6.32 9.95 -14.76
C TYR A 300 -7.10 10.93 -13.86
N PHE A 301 -6.50 11.24 -12.71
CA PHE A 301 -7.06 12.03 -11.59
C PHE A 301 -8.19 11.34 -10.83
N HIS A 302 -8.57 11.93 -9.69
CA HIS A 302 -9.55 11.35 -8.77
C HIS A 302 -10.94 11.20 -9.36
N ASP A 303 -11.26 11.93 -10.43
CA ASP A 303 -12.54 11.94 -11.11
C ASP A 303 -12.49 11.37 -12.53
N GLY A 304 -11.31 10.89 -12.98
CA GLY A 304 -11.11 10.33 -14.32
C GLY A 304 -11.33 11.35 -15.44
N SER A 305 -11.09 12.65 -15.21
CA SER A 305 -11.34 13.71 -16.20
C SER A 305 -10.36 13.71 -17.37
N ILE A 306 -9.14 13.20 -17.18
CA ILE A 306 -8.05 13.31 -18.16
C ILE A 306 -7.81 11.94 -18.82
N GLU A 307 -7.84 11.90 -20.15
CA GLU A 307 -7.82 10.63 -20.89
C GLU A 307 -6.41 10.09 -21.18
N THR A 308 -5.41 10.97 -21.35
CA THR A 308 -4.06 10.59 -21.76
C THR A 308 -3.01 10.93 -20.72
N LEU A 309 -1.92 10.15 -20.71
CA LEU A 309 -0.82 10.32 -19.75
C LEU A 309 -0.13 11.67 -19.97
N GLU A 310 0.04 12.04 -21.24
CA GLU A 310 0.67 13.30 -21.66
C GLU A 310 -0.13 14.50 -21.17
N ALA A 311 -1.47 14.48 -21.30
CA ALA A 311 -2.33 15.53 -20.78
C ALA A 311 -2.25 15.59 -19.24
N ALA A 312 -2.18 14.44 -18.56
CA ALA A 312 -2.02 14.44 -17.11
C ALA A 312 -0.67 15.04 -16.65
N ILE A 313 0.40 14.82 -17.42
CA ILE A 313 1.73 15.42 -17.18
C ILE A 313 1.67 16.94 -17.39
N GLU A 314 1.02 17.40 -18.45
CA GLU A 314 0.82 18.82 -18.74
C GLU A 314 0.07 19.53 -17.60
N GLU A 315 -1.07 18.97 -17.18
CA GLU A 315 -1.88 19.46 -16.05
C GLU A 315 -1.07 19.52 -14.74
N MET A 316 -0.25 18.49 -14.46
CA MET A 316 0.62 18.47 -13.29
C MET A 316 1.70 19.57 -13.35
N GLY A 317 2.31 19.75 -14.52
CA GLY A 317 3.30 20.81 -14.75
C GLY A 317 2.71 22.19 -14.47
N GLU A 318 1.52 22.47 -15.00
CA GLU A 318 0.88 23.77 -14.83
C GLU A 318 0.38 23.97 -13.39
N HIS A 319 -0.41 23.03 -12.86
CA HIS A 319 -1.15 23.24 -11.62
C HIS A 319 -0.39 22.94 -10.34
N GLN A 320 0.53 21.98 -10.37
CA GLN A 320 1.34 21.64 -9.20
C GLN A 320 2.66 22.42 -9.18
N LEU A 321 3.27 22.58 -10.35
CA LEU A 321 4.61 23.16 -10.46
C LEU A 321 4.59 24.60 -10.96
N GLY A 322 3.50 25.09 -11.58
CA GLY A 322 3.46 26.45 -12.12
C GLY A 322 4.37 26.62 -13.33
N ARG A 323 4.44 25.61 -14.21
CA ARG A 323 5.30 25.58 -15.40
C ARG A 323 4.50 25.09 -16.60
N VAL A 324 4.59 25.79 -17.73
CA VAL A 324 4.16 25.24 -19.02
C VAL A 324 5.25 24.31 -19.54
N LEU A 325 5.01 23.01 -19.61
CA LEU A 325 6.03 22.05 -20.05
C LEU A 325 6.22 22.09 -21.57
N SER A 326 7.44 21.85 -22.05
CA SER A 326 7.66 21.65 -23.48
C SER A 326 7.15 20.28 -23.92
N GLN A 327 6.79 20.12 -25.20
CA GLN A 327 6.38 18.81 -25.71
C GLN A 327 7.47 17.75 -25.49
N GLN A 328 8.75 18.14 -25.60
CA GLN A 328 9.86 17.22 -25.36
C GLN A 328 9.93 16.77 -23.89
N ASP A 329 9.70 17.68 -22.93
CA ASP A 329 9.63 17.31 -21.51
C ASP A 329 8.47 16.35 -21.26
N ILE A 330 7.28 16.64 -21.82
CA ILE A 330 6.09 15.78 -21.70
C ILE A 330 6.38 14.38 -22.25
N ASP A 331 6.91 14.29 -23.47
CA ASP A 331 7.21 13.02 -24.14
C ASP A 331 8.31 12.24 -23.41
N ASP A 332 9.35 12.92 -22.91
CA ASP A 332 10.43 12.28 -22.14
C ASP A 332 9.88 11.74 -20.81
N ILE A 333 9.12 12.55 -20.05
CA ILE A 333 8.50 12.13 -18.78
C ILE A 333 7.51 10.99 -19.01
N ALA A 334 6.69 11.04 -20.07
CA ALA A 334 5.79 9.94 -20.41
C ALA A 334 6.55 8.62 -20.63
N ALA A 335 7.69 8.67 -21.33
CA ALA A 335 8.56 7.50 -21.51
C ALA A 335 9.13 6.97 -20.18
N PHE A 336 9.47 7.86 -19.24
CA PHE A 336 9.85 7.46 -17.89
C PHE A 336 8.69 6.78 -17.15
N LEU A 337 7.49 7.38 -17.14
CA LEU A 337 6.32 6.82 -16.46
C LEU A 337 5.88 5.47 -17.07
N GLN A 338 6.05 5.28 -18.37
CA GLN A 338 5.85 3.98 -19.03
C GLN A 338 6.84 2.93 -18.50
N SER A 339 8.07 3.31 -18.13
CA SER A 339 9.06 2.40 -17.54
C SER A 339 8.71 1.94 -16.12
N LEU A 340 7.75 2.59 -15.46
CA LEU A 340 7.16 2.18 -14.18
C LEU A 340 6.07 1.11 -14.34
N SER A 341 5.74 0.74 -15.57
CA SER A 341 4.72 -0.26 -15.89
C SER A 341 5.34 -1.63 -16.09
N GLY A 342 4.60 -2.67 -15.69
CA GLY A 342 5.09 -4.05 -15.72
C GLY A 342 4.71 -4.75 -17.02
N ARG A 343 5.09 -6.03 -17.18
CA ARG A 343 4.36 -6.88 -18.13
C ARG A 343 2.92 -7.04 -17.62
N GLY A 344 1.94 -6.96 -18.52
CA GLY A 344 0.53 -7.16 -18.19
C GLY A 344 0.30 -8.47 -17.42
N MET A 345 -0.57 -8.41 -16.40
CA MET A 345 -0.87 -9.55 -15.54
C MET A 345 -1.57 -10.64 -16.38
N GLY A 346 -0.97 -11.83 -16.46
CA GLY A 346 -1.49 -12.95 -17.29
C GLY A 346 -0.42 -13.90 -17.84
N MET A 347 0.86 -13.50 -17.85
CA MET A 347 1.97 -14.37 -18.31
C MET A 347 2.68 -15.15 -17.19
N MET A 348 2.37 -14.90 -15.90
CA MET A 348 2.84 -15.74 -14.77
C MET A 348 1.79 -16.74 -14.27
N MET A 349 0.50 -16.50 -14.52
CA MET A 349 -0.61 -17.35 -14.06
C MET A 349 -0.92 -18.52 -15.01
N GLY A 350 -0.08 -18.76 -16.04
CA GLY A 350 -0.29 -19.82 -17.03
C GLY A 350 -0.14 -21.25 -16.50
N ASN A 351 0.09 -21.45 -15.19
CA ASN A 351 0.26 -22.81 -14.64
C ASN A 351 -0.30 -23.03 -13.22
N MET A 352 -1.07 -22.08 -12.67
CA MET A 352 -1.81 -22.31 -11.43
C MET A 352 -3.30 -22.38 -11.75
N GLY A 353 -3.81 -23.61 -11.88
CA GLY A 353 -5.24 -23.89 -11.95
C GLY A 353 -5.91 -23.52 -10.63
N MET A 354 -6.16 -22.23 -10.44
CA MET A 354 -6.84 -21.65 -9.28
C MET A 354 -8.17 -21.09 -9.80
N GLY A 355 -9.20 -21.92 -9.74
CA GLY A 355 -10.57 -21.55 -10.06
C GLY A 355 -11.47 -22.73 -9.78
N ARG A 356 -12.57 -22.51 -9.06
CA ARG A 356 -13.62 -23.52 -8.89
C ARG A 356 -14.10 -23.93 -10.27
N GLY A 357 -13.75 -25.16 -10.67
CA GLY A 357 -14.19 -25.74 -11.93
C GLY A 357 -15.70 -25.81 -11.96
N GLN A 358 -16.33 -24.96 -12.78
CA GLN A 358 -17.67 -25.26 -13.27
C GLN A 358 -17.58 -26.57 -14.04
N GLY A 359 -18.17 -27.62 -13.48
CA GLY A 359 -18.15 -28.97 -14.03
C GLY A 359 -18.63 -28.99 -15.47
N MET A 360 -17.71 -29.22 -16.40
CA MET A 360 -18.07 -29.69 -17.74
C MET A 360 -18.70 -31.07 -17.61
N GLN A 361 -19.98 -31.15 -17.97
CA GLN A 361 -20.73 -32.37 -18.18
C GLN A 361 -19.91 -33.33 -19.07
N ARG A 362 -19.65 -34.54 -18.55
CA ARG A 362 -19.08 -35.64 -19.33
C ARG A 362 -20.09 -36.10 -20.38
N GLY A 363 -19.97 -35.59 -21.60
CA GLY A 363 -20.54 -36.21 -22.79
C GLY A 363 -19.73 -37.45 -23.18
N GLN A 364 -20.27 -38.64 -22.92
CA GLN A 364 -19.82 -39.88 -23.54
C GLN A 364 -20.14 -39.85 -25.04
N GLY A 365 -19.18 -40.29 -25.87
CA GLY A 365 -19.48 -40.69 -27.25
C GLY A 365 -18.37 -40.44 -28.25
N MET A 366 -17.34 -41.30 -28.24
CA MET A 366 -16.49 -41.49 -29.41
C MET A 366 -17.33 -42.01 -30.58
N ARG A 367 -17.21 -41.39 -31.77
CA ARG A 367 -17.06 -42.12 -33.04
C ARG A 367 -16.19 -41.33 -34.01
N HIS A 368 -15.24 -42.07 -34.60
CA HIS A 368 -14.44 -41.70 -35.75
C HIS A 368 -15.31 -41.23 -36.92
N ASP A 369 -14.80 -40.30 -37.72
CA ASP A 369 -14.61 -40.57 -39.14
C ASP A 369 -13.58 -39.65 -39.79
N GLN A 370 -12.90 -40.24 -40.75
CA GLN A 370 -11.81 -39.74 -41.57
C GLN A 370 -12.34 -38.69 -42.56
N ASN A 371 -11.57 -37.63 -42.83
CA ASN A 371 -11.29 -37.29 -44.24
C ASN A 371 -10.08 -36.39 -44.42
N MET A 372 -9.25 -36.78 -45.39
CA MET A 372 -8.18 -35.96 -45.95
C MET A 372 -8.76 -34.92 -46.92
N SER A 373 -8.15 -33.74 -47.00
CA SER A 373 -7.84 -33.16 -48.32
C SER A 373 -6.74 -32.11 -48.23
N GLN A 374 -5.85 -32.22 -49.20
CA GLN A 374 -4.64 -31.45 -49.47
C GLN A 374 -4.92 -29.99 -49.85
N GLY A 375 -3.92 -29.13 -49.64
CA GLY A 375 -3.86 -27.78 -50.22
C GLY A 375 -2.45 -27.21 -50.12
N MET A 376 -1.63 -27.50 -51.14
CA MET A 376 -0.29 -26.94 -51.33
C MET A 376 -0.33 -25.50 -51.89
N GLY A 377 0.69 -24.70 -51.56
CA GLY A 377 1.13 -23.51 -52.33
C GLY A 377 2.12 -22.66 -51.51
N ARG A 378 3.44 -22.94 -51.51
CA ARG A 378 4.52 -22.50 -52.42
C ARG A 378 4.70 -20.96 -52.59
N GLY A 379 5.92 -20.51 -52.27
CA GLY A 379 6.58 -19.28 -52.77
C GLY A 379 7.47 -18.62 -51.71
N MET A 380 8.75 -18.99 -51.52
CA MET A 380 9.96 -18.40 -52.15
C MET A 380 9.99 -16.85 -52.13
N GLY A 381 11.01 -16.12 -51.67
CA GLY A 381 12.34 -16.41 -51.14
C GLY A 381 13.27 -15.18 -51.31
N ARG A 382 14.35 -15.12 -50.49
CA ARG A 382 15.61 -14.32 -50.65
C ARG A 382 15.51 -12.78 -50.54
N GLY A 383 16.49 -12.04 -50.02
CA GLY A 383 17.86 -12.36 -49.64
C GLY A 383 18.61 -11.18 -48.98
N MET A 384 19.85 -11.50 -48.60
CA MET A 384 20.86 -10.81 -47.79
C MET A 384 21.30 -9.40 -48.21
N GLY A 385 21.89 -8.66 -47.25
CA GLY A 385 22.85 -7.59 -47.51
C GLY A 385 23.54 -7.07 -46.24
N GLN A 386 24.82 -7.44 -46.04
CA GLN A 386 25.73 -6.93 -45.01
C GLN A 386 26.25 -5.51 -45.34
N GLY A 387 26.67 -4.75 -44.33
CA GLY A 387 27.48 -3.55 -44.49
C GLY A 387 28.19 -3.12 -43.20
N MET A 388 29.49 -3.38 -43.12
CA MET A 388 30.41 -2.86 -42.11
C MET A 388 30.85 -1.42 -42.42
N GLY A 389 31.14 -0.60 -41.41
CA GLY A 389 31.85 0.67 -41.53
C GLY A 389 32.51 1.08 -40.21
N GLN A 390 33.83 1.33 -40.23
CA GLN A 390 34.66 1.74 -39.09
C GLN A 390 35.08 3.23 -39.18
N GLY A 391 35.05 3.92 -38.02
CA GLY A 391 36.00 4.97 -37.54
C GLY A 391 35.81 6.43 -37.98
N PRO A 392 36.49 7.44 -37.35
CA PRO A 392 37.32 7.43 -36.12
C PRO A 392 36.97 8.56 -35.09
N GLY A 393 37.68 8.57 -33.94
CA GLY A 393 37.28 9.24 -32.68
C GLY A 393 37.66 10.71 -32.46
N MET A 394 37.34 11.25 -31.27
CA MET A 394 38.15 12.25 -30.54
C MET A 394 37.71 12.46 -29.06
N ARG A 395 38.73 12.39 -28.20
CA ARG A 395 39.04 13.17 -26.98
C ARG A 395 38.35 12.89 -25.62
N ARG A 396 39.22 12.96 -24.60
CA ARG A 396 39.13 12.52 -23.20
C ARG A 396 38.83 13.67 -22.21
N GLY A 397 38.19 13.32 -21.09
CA GLY A 397 38.55 13.73 -19.72
C GLY A 397 37.35 14.15 -18.83
N PRO A 398 37.40 13.97 -17.47
CA PRO A 398 38.12 12.99 -16.67
C PRO A 398 37.25 12.15 -15.68
N SER A 399 37.69 10.91 -15.49
CA SER A 399 37.63 10.04 -14.29
C SER A 399 36.53 10.22 -13.22
N MET A 400 35.61 9.26 -13.14
CA MET A 400 35.10 8.75 -11.86
C MET A 400 35.77 7.41 -11.56
N GLN A 401 36.18 7.24 -10.29
CA GLN A 401 36.88 6.07 -9.77
C GLN A 401 36.06 4.80 -9.96
N GLN A 402 36.72 3.79 -10.54
CA GLN A 402 36.24 2.41 -10.56
C GLN A 402 36.34 1.83 -9.14
N GLY A 403 35.20 1.66 -8.49
CA GLY A 403 35.01 0.64 -7.47
C GLY A 403 34.72 -0.69 -8.17
N THR A 404 35.52 -1.71 -7.89
CA THR A 404 35.37 -3.05 -8.44
C THR A 404 34.10 -3.72 -7.90
N ASN A 405 33.05 -3.79 -8.72
CA ASN A 405 31.85 -4.57 -8.40
C ASN A 405 32.09 -6.04 -8.75
N ASN A 406 32.31 -6.86 -7.72
CA ASN A 406 32.09 -8.29 -7.82
C ASN A 406 30.57 -8.52 -7.78
N GLY A 407 30.05 -9.09 -8.86
CA GLY A 407 28.68 -9.58 -8.89
C GLY A 407 28.43 -10.59 -7.78
N ALA A 408 27.48 -10.26 -6.91
CA ALA A 408 26.84 -11.21 -6.02
C ALA A 408 25.35 -10.91 -6.07
N SER A 409 24.63 -11.79 -6.77
CA SER A 409 23.21 -12.04 -6.56
C SER A 409 23.04 -12.46 -5.10
N THR A 410 22.77 -11.51 -4.21
CA THR A 410 22.31 -11.79 -2.85
C THR A 410 20.81 -11.56 -2.81
N ALA A 411 20.05 -12.66 -2.70
CA ALA A 411 18.73 -12.58 -2.11
C ALA A 411 18.92 -11.98 -0.72
N ILE A 412 18.46 -10.74 -0.54
CA ILE A 412 18.45 -10.08 0.75
C ILE A 412 17.29 -10.71 1.53
N ASP A 413 17.59 -11.26 2.70
CA ASP A 413 16.59 -11.65 3.70
C ASP A 413 15.83 -10.37 4.09
N THR A 414 14.73 -10.11 3.40
CA THR A 414 13.72 -9.18 3.83
C THR A 414 13.22 -9.64 5.20
N PRO A 415 12.81 -8.73 6.11
CA PRO A 415 11.90 -9.15 7.17
C PRO A 415 10.70 -9.76 6.45
N ALA A 416 10.54 -11.09 6.59
CA ALA A 416 9.44 -11.79 5.98
C ALA A 416 8.13 -11.07 6.37
N PRO A 417 7.15 -10.89 5.46
CA PRO A 417 5.79 -10.76 5.95
C PRO A 417 5.58 -11.98 6.83
N VAL A 418 5.36 -11.75 8.13
CA VAL A 418 5.33 -12.83 9.12
C VAL A 418 4.32 -13.84 8.60
N THR A 419 4.84 -14.98 8.18
CA THR A 419 4.05 -16.11 7.69
C THR A 419 2.93 -16.37 8.69
N ALA A 420 1.78 -16.77 8.15
CA ALA A 420 0.70 -17.46 8.85
C ALA A 420 1.14 -17.93 10.23
N ALA A 421 0.48 -17.41 11.27
CA ALA A 421 0.67 -17.77 12.67
C ALA A 421 1.28 -19.17 12.83
N ASN A 422 2.60 -19.23 12.90
CA ASN A 422 3.26 -20.43 13.33
C ASN A 422 2.89 -20.47 14.82
N HIS A 423 1.97 -21.35 15.20
CA HIS A 423 1.47 -21.55 16.56
C HIS A 423 2.55 -22.05 17.54
N SER A 424 3.75 -21.52 17.44
CA SER A 424 4.79 -21.54 18.45
C SER A 424 4.53 -20.32 19.33
N ARG A 425 3.83 -20.51 20.45
CA ARG A 425 3.34 -19.45 21.36
C ARG A 425 4.38 -18.31 21.45
N PRO A 426 4.13 -17.12 20.85
CA PRO A 426 4.93 -15.92 21.06
C PRO A 426 4.82 -15.51 22.53
N GLY A 427 5.43 -14.40 22.95
CA GLY A 427 5.38 -13.93 24.35
C GLY A 427 3.97 -13.97 24.97
N SER A 428 3.88 -13.96 26.30
CA SER A 428 2.57 -13.80 26.92
C SER A 428 1.93 -12.49 26.47
N HIS A 429 0.60 -12.35 26.51
CA HIS A 429 -0.07 -11.06 26.19
C HIS A 429 0.55 -9.90 26.98
N ALA A 430 1.01 -10.15 28.22
CA ALA A 430 1.74 -9.16 29.01
C ALA A 430 3.07 -8.73 28.38
N ASP A 431 3.87 -9.66 27.83
CA ASP A 431 5.16 -9.37 27.18
C ASP A 431 4.96 -8.61 25.86
N ASP A 432 3.96 -9.02 25.07
CA ASP A 432 3.60 -8.35 23.82
C ASP A 432 3.10 -6.92 24.09
N TYR A 433 2.32 -6.74 25.16
CA TYR A 433 1.81 -5.43 25.59
C TYR A 433 2.95 -4.51 26.03
N ASP A 434 3.92 -5.00 26.81
CA ASP A 434 5.12 -4.23 27.19
C ASP A 434 5.96 -3.83 25.97
N THR A 435 6.08 -4.75 25.01
CA THR A 435 6.79 -4.48 23.74
C THR A 435 6.11 -3.34 22.97
N ALA A 436 4.78 -3.31 22.92
CA ALA A 436 4.03 -2.22 22.30
C ALA A 436 4.21 -0.88 23.03
N ILE A 437 4.26 -0.88 24.36
CA ILE A 437 4.58 0.33 25.15
C ILE A 437 5.99 0.84 24.80
N ALA A 438 6.99 -0.06 24.79
CA ALA A 438 8.37 0.31 24.49
C ALA A 438 8.52 0.87 23.07
N ALA A 439 7.84 0.29 22.09
CA ALA A 439 7.82 0.79 20.72
C ALA A 439 7.23 2.22 20.66
N ALA A 440 6.06 2.43 21.29
CA ALA A 440 5.41 3.73 21.34
C ALA A 440 6.23 4.80 22.09
N ALA A 441 7.02 4.41 23.11
CA ALA A 441 7.81 5.33 23.92
C ALA A 441 8.90 6.05 23.10
N SER A 442 9.46 5.36 22.09
CA SER A 442 10.49 5.92 21.20
C SER A 442 9.93 6.70 20.00
N ALA A 443 8.62 6.60 19.75
CA ALA A 443 8.04 7.06 18.48
C ALA A 443 8.13 8.56 18.25
N GLN A 444 7.92 9.39 19.29
CA GLN A 444 8.00 10.84 19.15
C GLN A 444 9.42 11.29 18.77
N GLU A 445 10.45 10.69 19.37
CA GLU A 445 11.85 10.98 19.06
C GLU A 445 12.17 10.58 17.62
N LYS A 446 11.74 9.39 17.19
CA LYS A 446 11.93 8.92 15.80
C LYS A 446 11.24 9.82 14.79
N LEU A 447 9.98 10.19 15.02
CA LEU A 447 9.24 11.13 14.16
C LEU A 447 9.99 12.46 14.02
N LEU A 448 10.48 13.03 15.13
CA LEU A 448 11.27 14.26 15.10
C LEU A 448 12.59 14.10 14.35
N ALA A 449 13.27 12.97 14.53
CA ALA A 449 14.50 12.65 13.82
C ALA A 449 14.26 12.56 12.31
N GLU A 450 13.20 11.86 11.87
CA GLU A 450 12.84 11.78 10.45
C GLU A 450 12.45 13.13 9.87
N MET A 451 11.65 13.94 10.58
CA MET A 451 11.35 15.31 10.15
C MET A 451 12.62 16.16 10.02
N ALA A 452 13.57 16.05 10.95
CA ALA A 452 14.82 16.80 10.90
C ALA A 452 15.69 16.38 9.71
N ARG A 453 15.78 15.07 9.44
CA ARG A 453 16.51 14.53 8.29
C ARG A 453 15.91 15.01 6.97
N ILE A 454 14.58 15.04 6.86
CA ILE A 454 13.87 15.60 5.69
C ILE A 454 14.17 17.10 5.55
N ASP A 455 14.06 17.89 6.63
CA ASP A 455 14.23 19.35 6.59
C ASP A 455 15.62 19.78 6.07
N VAL A 456 16.67 19.03 6.44
CA VAL A 456 18.05 19.31 5.99
C VAL A 456 18.42 18.65 4.67
N GLY A 457 17.55 17.81 4.10
CA GLY A 457 17.77 17.11 2.83
C GLY A 457 18.63 15.84 2.93
N ASP A 458 18.79 15.26 4.12
CA ASP A 458 19.49 13.97 4.31
C ASP A 458 18.68 12.79 3.75
N VAL A 459 17.37 12.97 3.56
CA VAL A 459 16.44 12.01 2.96
C VAL A 459 15.60 12.72 1.91
N ALA A 460 15.56 12.20 0.70
CA ALA A 460 14.86 12.83 -0.44
C ALA A 460 13.38 12.40 -0.59
N HIS A 461 12.81 11.70 0.40
CA HIS A 461 11.47 11.15 0.38
C HIS A 461 10.83 11.12 1.77
N TYR A 462 9.54 10.77 1.84
CA TYR A 462 8.73 10.91 3.06
C TYR A 462 8.36 9.59 3.75
N ASP A 463 8.75 8.47 3.15
CA ASP A 463 8.13 7.18 3.48
C ASP A 463 8.54 6.66 4.87
N PHE A 464 9.73 7.03 5.38
CA PHE A 464 10.16 6.75 6.75
C PHE A 464 9.37 7.50 7.81
N LEU A 465 9.09 8.79 7.58
CA LEU A 465 8.29 9.57 8.52
C LEU A 465 6.87 9.00 8.64
N GLN A 466 6.28 8.60 7.51
CA GLN A 466 4.97 7.94 7.49
C GLN A 466 5.00 6.54 8.10
N PHE A 467 6.08 5.80 7.88
CA PHE A 467 6.29 4.50 8.53
C PHE A 467 6.26 4.63 10.05
N GLU A 468 7.03 5.55 10.63
CA GLU A 468 7.07 5.76 12.08
C GLU A 468 5.69 6.19 12.63
N HIS A 469 4.94 7.01 11.88
CA HIS A 469 3.59 7.39 12.27
C HIS A 469 2.62 6.21 12.25
N LEU A 470 2.71 5.36 11.23
CA LEU A 470 1.91 4.15 11.13
C LEU A 470 2.23 3.14 12.22
N GLU A 471 3.50 2.95 12.55
CA GLU A 471 3.90 2.04 13.64
C GLU A 471 3.40 2.56 14.99
N LEU A 472 3.47 3.87 15.25
CA LEU A 472 2.86 4.45 16.45
C LEU A 472 1.35 4.22 16.49
N LEU A 473 0.65 4.41 15.38
CA LEU A 473 -0.79 4.19 15.28
C LEU A 473 -1.16 2.72 15.50
N ARG A 474 -0.38 1.81 14.92
CA ARG A 474 -0.49 0.36 15.07
C ARG A 474 -0.35 -0.08 16.52
N HIS A 475 0.68 0.39 17.22
CA HIS A 475 0.87 0.12 18.64
C HIS A 475 -0.18 0.78 19.52
N ALA A 476 -0.56 2.04 19.24
CA ALA A 476 -1.60 2.73 20.03
C ALA A 476 -2.96 2.02 19.97
N ARG A 477 -3.33 1.45 18.81
CA ARG A 477 -4.54 0.62 18.65
C ARG A 477 -4.44 -0.67 19.45
N ALA A 478 -3.32 -1.39 19.35
CA ALA A 478 -3.09 -2.62 20.11
C ALA A 478 -3.19 -2.38 21.62
N LEU A 479 -2.58 -1.30 22.12
CA LEU A 479 -2.60 -0.92 23.53
C LEU A 479 -4.00 -0.64 24.10
N HIS A 480 -5.03 -0.50 23.25
CA HIS A 480 -6.42 -0.41 23.70
C HIS A 480 -6.95 -1.73 24.31
N HIS A 481 -6.25 -2.84 24.09
CA HIS A 481 -6.60 -4.20 24.50
C HIS A 481 -5.62 -4.74 25.56
N PRO A 482 -5.77 -4.36 26.84
CA PRO A 482 -4.87 -4.78 27.91
C PRO A 482 -5.02 -6.27 28.27
N PRO A 483 -3.99 -6.88 28.91
CA PRO A 483 -4.02 -8.29 29.32
C PRO A 483 -5.22 -8.68 30.16
N ALA A 484 -5.86 -9.79 29.79
CA ALA A 484 -7.03 -10.33 30.52
C ALA A 484 -6.71 -10.77 31.96
N ALA A 485 -5.43 -10.98 32.28
CA ALA A 485 -4.96 -11.32 33.62
C ALA A 485 -5.03 -10.14 34.62
N LEU A 486 -5.18 -8.90 34.13
CA LEU A 486 -5.32 -7.70 34.97
C LEU A 486 -6.76 -7.54 35.47
N ASP A 487 -6.93 -6.90 36.62
CA ASP A 487 -8.26 -6.60 37.15
C ASP A 487 -9.02 -5.56 36.30
N ASP A 488 -10.35 -5.57 36.40
CA ASP A 488 -11.23 -4.73 35.58
C ASP A 488 -10.96 -3.23 35.72
N ALA A 489 -10.61 -2.76 36.91
CA ALA A 489 -10.36 -1.34 37.15
C ALA A 489 -9.06 -0.90 36.45
N THR A 490 -8.01 -1.72 36.57
CA THR A 490 -6.74 -1.51 35.85
C THR A 490 -6.95 -1.54 34.34
N ARG A 491 -7.69 -2.53 33.82
CA ARG A 491 -7.96 -2.62 32.36
C ARG A 491 -8.70 -1.38 31.86
N ALA A 492 -9.73 -0.92 32.56
CA ALA A 492 -10.45 0.30 32.21
C ALA A 492 -9.54 1.54 32.19
N GLN A 493 -8.62 1.67 33.15
CA GLN A 493 -7.65 2.77 33.20
C GLN A 493 -6.66 2.72 32.03
N LEU A 494 -6.14 1.53 31.71
CA LEU A 494 -5.22 1.32 30.59
C LEU A 494 -5.91 1.63 29.25
N THR A 495 -7.10 1.08 29.02
CA THR A 495 -7.90 1.34 27.82
C THR A 495 -8.21 2.84 27.66
N SER A 496 -8.58 3.54 28.74
CA SER A 496 -8.80 5.00 28.69
C SER A 496 -7.51 5.77 28.34
N THR A 497 -6.38 5.37 28.90
CA THR A 497 -5.09 6.03 28.62
C THR A 497 -4.63 5.77 27.19
N ALA A 498 -4.79 4.53 26.70
CA ALA A 498 -4.50 4.15 25.33
C ALA A 498 -5.43 4.86 24.32
N GLN A 499 -6.70 5.10 24.68
CA GLN A 499 -7.59 5.92 23.87
C GLN A 499 -7.08 7.35 23.71
N HIS A 500 -6.56 7.96 24.79
CA HIS A 500 -5.92 9.29 24.69
C HIS A 500 -4.69 9.25 23.79
N LEU A 501 -3.85 8.22 23.91
CA LEU A 501 -2.71 8.02 23.01
C LEU A 501 -3.15 7.95 21.55
N LEU A 502 -4.15 7.12 21.24
CA LEU A 502 -4.68 6.96 19.89
C LEU A 502 -5.22 8.27 19.31
N THR A 503 -5.98 9.05 20.10
CA THR A 503 -6.44 10.38 19.68
C THR A 503 -5.28 11.30 19.34
N GLN A 504 -4.27 11.39 20.21
CA GLN A 504 -3.10 12.25 19.98
C GLN A 504 -2.25 11.77 18.79
N THR A 505 -2.11 10.47 18.60
CA THR A 505 -1.45 9.89 17.43
C THR A 505 -2.19 10.24 16.13
N ASN A 506 -3.53 10.23 16.13
CA ASN A 506 -4.30 10.67 14.97
C ASN A 506 -4.12 12.18 14.72
N ASP A 507 -4.07 13.01 15.76
CA ASP A 507 -3.85 14.46 15.63
C ASP A 507 -2.47 14.78 15.00
N LEU A 508 -1.45 13.95 15.24
CA LEU A 508 -0.14 14.10 14.61
C LEU A 508 -0.18 13.96 13.09
N GLU A 509 -1.18 13.28 12.53
CA GLU A 509 -1.35 13.17 11.07
C GLU A 509 -1.38 14.55 10.43
N TRP A 510 -2.05 15.51 11.05
CA TRP A 510 -2.17 16.86 10.54
C TRP A 510 -0.86 17.63 10.60
N VAL A 511 -0.10 17.48 11.70
CA VAL A 511 1.23 18.09 11.86
C VAL A 511 2.19 17.55 10.79
N ILE A 512 2.20 16.24 10.59
CA ILE A 512 3.03 15.57 9.58
C ILE A 512 2.61 16.01 8.17
N SER A 513 1.31 16.03 7.88
CA SER A 513 0.79 16.43 6.57
C SER A 513 1.13 17.88 6.22
N ASP A 514 0.96 18.79 7.17
CA ASP A 514 1.26 20.21 6.99
C ASP A 514 2.78 20.43 6.83
N PHE A 515 3.62 19.66 7.56
CA PHE A 515 5.08 19.65 7.38
C PHE A 515 5.48 19.18 5.98
N LEU A 516 5.00 18.01 5.54
CA LEU A 516 5.37 17.42 4.25
C LEU A 516 4.91 18.28 3.07
N ARG A 517 3.72 18.87 3.13
CA ARG A 517 3.23 19.81 2.11
C ARG A 517 4.08 21.07 2.05
N ALA A 518 4.43 21.65 3.19
CA ALA A 518 5.32 22.80 3.24
C ALA A 518 6.71 22.46 2.68
N HIS A 519 7.28 21.32 3.05
CA HIS A 519 8.59 20.89 2.58
C HIS A 519 8.60 20.61 1.06
N ALA A 520 7.61 19.87 0.54
CA ALA A 520 7.46 19.64 -0.90
C ALA A 520 7.40 20.96 -1.68
N MET A 521 6.61 21.92 -1.21
CA MET A 521 6.50 23.23 -1.84
C MET A 521 7.76 24.08 -1.70
N ALA A 522 8.52 23.94 -0.62
CA ALA A 522 9.85 24.53 -0.53
C ALA A 522 10.78 23.98 -1.63
N MET A 523 10.77 22.67 -1.89
CA MET A 523 11.57 22.07 -2.97
C MET A 523 11.15 22.59 -4.36
N VAL A 524 9.84 22.68 -4.62
CA VAL A 524 9.34 23.25 -5.89
C VAL A 524 9.77 24.72 -6.03
N MET A 525 9.66 25.54 -4.98
CA MET A 525 10.12 26.94 -5.03
C MET A 525 11.64 27.04 -5.23
N GLN A 526 12.41 26.11 -4.68
CA GLN A 526 13.86 26.03 -4.92
C GLN A 526 14.16 25.72 -6.39
N SER A 527 13.43 24.80 -7.04
CA SER A 527 13.63 24.49 -8.46
C SER A 527 13.34 25.70 -9.37
N HIS A 528 12.38 26.57 -9.00
CA HIS A 528 12.14 27.83 -9.72
C HIS A 528 13.27 28.85 -9.58
N ILE A 529 14.03 28.79 -8.48
CA ILE A 529 15.19 29.66 -8.26
C ILE A 529 16.40 29.11 -9.03
N ASP A 530 16.59 27.80 -9.01
CA ASP A 530 17.74 27.14 -9.63
C ASP A 530 17.63 27.07 -11.15
N GLU A 531 16.41 26.84 -11.67
CA GLU A 531 16.06 26.86 -13.10
C GLU A 531 14.93 27.87 -13.35
N PRO A 532 15.25 29.19 -13.43
CA PRO A 532 14.28 30.23 -13.75
C PRO A 532 13.77 30.04 -15.18
N ALA A 533 12.60 29.43 -15.32
CA ALA A 533 12.05 29.13 -16.63
C ALA A 533 11.27 30.33 -17.18
N SER A 534 11.45 30.62 -18.47
CA SER A 534 10.75 31.71 -19.18
C SER A 534 9.23 31.52 -19.30
N ASN A 535 8.71 30.36 -18.88
CA ASN A 535 7.34 29.88 -19.03
C ASN A 535 6.69 29.54 -17.69
N SER A 536 7.15 30.13 -16.59
CA SER A 536 6.49 30.02 -15.29
C SER A 536 5.08 30.64 -15.33
N THR A 537 4.10 29.93 -14.78
CA THR A 537 2.69 30.37 -14.66
C THR A 537 2.32 30.73 -13.22
N LEU A 538 3.29 30.77 -12.29
CA LEU A 538 3.04 31.09 -10.89
C LEU A 538 2.27 32.41 -10.76
N SER A 539 1.06 32.33 -10.22
CA SER A 539 0.19 33.48 -9.96
C SER A 539 0.15 33.82 -8.46
N GLY A 540 -0.17 35.07 -8.11
CA GLY A 540 -0.30 35.54 -6.71
C GLY A 540 0.95 36.24 -6.11
N PRO A 541 0.88 36.73 -4.86
CA PRO A 541 1.94 37.53 -4.25
C PRO A 541 3.24 36.76 -4.00
N GLY A 542 4.38 37.43 -4.20
CA GLY A 542 5.72 36.98 -3.77
C GLY A 542 6.54 36.25 -4.84
N GLU A 543 7.81 36.65 -4.99
CA GLU A 543 8.82 35.93 -5.77
C GLU A 543 9.08 34.54 -5.17
N PRO A 544 9.51 33.53 -5.96
CA PRO A 544 9.82 32.17 -5.47
C PRO A 544 10.69 32.14 -4.20
N ALA A 545 11.64 33.07 -4.08
CA ALA A 545 12.52 33.20 -2.92
C ALA A 545 11.78 33.57 -1.62
N GLN A 546 10.69 34.34 -1.67
CA GLN A 546 9.89 34.65 -0.48
C GLN A 546 9.03 33.46 -0.10
N ARG A 547 8.32 32.84 -1.06
CA ARG A 547 7.51 31.65 -0.82
C ARG A 547 8.33 30.51 -0.22
N LEU A 548 9.56 30.31 -0.71
CA LEU A 548 10.52 29.37 -0.15
C LEU A 548 10.79 29.61 1.35
N LYS A 549 10.98 30.88 1.75
CA LYS A 549 11.21 31.23 3.16
C LYS A 549 9.98 30.92 4.01
N ASP A 550 8.79 31.24 3.51
CA ASP A 550 7.53 31.01 4.21
C ASP A 550 7.27 29.51 4.41
N TYR A 551 7.47 28.70 3.37
CA TYR A 551 7.35 27.24 3.48
C TYR A 551 8.36 26.62 4.46
N ARG A 552 9.62 27.04 4.40
CA ARG A 552 10.64 26.60 5.38
C ARG A 552 10.28 27.03 6.81
N GLN A 553 9.68 28.20 6.97
CA GLN A 553 9.21 28.65 8.29
C GLN A 553 8.07 27.77 8.80
N ASN A 554 7.07 27.49 7.96
CA ASN A 554 5.95 26.61 8.31
C ASN A 554 6.43 25.19 8.68
N ALA A 555 7.39 24.64 7.94
CA ALA A 555 7.97 23.33 8.25
C ALA A 555 8.59 23.30 9.67
N ARG A 556 9.38 24.32 10.03
CA ARG A 556 9.98 24.45 11.38
C ARG A 556 8.94 24.62 12.49
N GLU A 557 7.83 25.31 12.20
CA GLU A 557 6.71 25.43 13.14
C GLU A 557 6.06 24.06 13.39
N MET A 558 5.87 23.24 12.35
CA MET A 558 5.34 21.88 12.51
C MET A 558 6.28 20.96 13.28
N MET A 559 7.60 21.06 13.08
CA MET A 559 8.58 20.34 13.92
C MET A 559 8.48 20.77 15.40
N THR A 560 8.28 22.06 15.65
CA THR A 560 8.06 22.57 17.01
C THR A 560 6.75 22.04 17.62
N ALA A 561 5.70 21.91 16.81
CA ALA A 561 4.42 21.32 17.23
C ALA A 561 4.58 19.83 17.58
N MET A 562 5.27 19.04 16.75
CA MET A 562 5.60 17.64 17.01
C MET A 562 6.37 17.47 18.34
N ALA A 563 7.36 18.34 18.59
CA ALA A 563 8.15 18.32 19.81
C ALA A 563 7.35 18.63 21.09
N ARG A 564 6.24 19.36 20.96
CA ARG A 564 5.33 19.70 22.06
C ARG A 564 4.17 18.73 22.22
N SER A 565 4.06 17.72 21.35
CA SER A 565 3.01 16.71 21.47
C SER A 565 3.10 15.95 22.79
N SER A 566 1.96 15.43 23.25
CA SER A 566 1.85 14.75 24.54
C SER A 566 2.19 13.24 24.50
N ILE A 567 2.64 12.73 23.35
CA ILE A 567 2.86 11.29 23.10
C ILE A 567 3.75 10.66 24.19
N SER A 568 4.96 11.18 24.40
CA SER A 568 5.89 10.60 25.39
C SER A 568 5.32 10.60 26.81
N THR A 569 4.59 11.66 27.19
CA THR A 569 3.95 11.75 28.51
C THR A 569 2.84 10.71 28.68
N ILE A 570 1.99 10.51 27.66
CA ILE A 570 0.91 9.53 27.71
C ILE A 570 1.46 8.10 27.73
N VAL A 571 2.50 7.81 26.93
CA VAL A 571 3.12 6.47 26.93
C VAL A 571 3.80 6.19 28.27
N GLN A 572 4.46 7.18 28.89
CA GLN A 572 5.01 7.01 30.24
C GLN A 572 3.91 6.71 31.26
N GLN A 573 2.76 7.40 31.17
CA GLN A 573 1.61 7.11 32.03
C GLN A 573 1.09 5.67 31.85
N LEU A 574 1.05 5.16 30.61
CA LEU A 574 0.70 3.76 30.35
C LEU A 574 1.70 2.80 31.02
N ALA A 575 3.00 3.05 30.85
CA ALA A 575 4.06 2.24 31.45
C ALA A 575 3.95 2.20 32.99
N ASP A 576 3.74 3.36 33.62
CA ASP A 576 3.60 3.48 35.07
C ASP A 576 2.36 2.75 35.60
N ASN A 577 1.24 2.84 34.87
CA ASN A 577 0.00 2.13 35.22
C ASN A 577 0.19 0.60 35.15
N VAL A 578 0.85 0.09 34.12
CA VAL A 578 1.16 -1.35 34.00
C VAL A 578 2.10 -1.80 35.12
N ALA A 579 3.15 -1.01 35.39
CA ALA A 579 4.11 -1.32 36.45
C ALA A 579 3.47 -1.33 37.84
N THR A 580 2.48 -0.46 38.09
CA THR A 580 1.75 -0.40 39.37
C THR A 580 0.78 -1.57 39.54
N ALA A 581 0.25 -2.11 38.44
CA ALA A 581 -0.70 -3.21 38.48
C ALA A 581 -0.06 -4.59 38.69
N ARG A 582 1.26 -4.70 38.48
CA ARG A 582 2.07 -5.90 38.71
C ARG A 582 2.67 -5.88 40.11
#